data_AF-A0A7V1ES78-F1
#
_entry.id   AF-A0A7V1ES78-F1
#
_cell.length_a   1.000
_cell.length_b   1.000
_cell.length_c   1.000
_cell.angle_alpha   90.00
_cell.angle_beta   90.00
_cell.angle_gamma   90.00
#
_symmetry.space_group_name_H-M   'P 1'
#
loop_
_entity.id
_entity.type
_entity.pdbx_description
1 polymer ?
#
loop_
_entity_poly.entity_id
_entity_poly.type
_entity_poly.pdbx_seq_one_letter_code
_entity_poly.pdbx_strand_id
1 'polypeptide(L)'
;DAAFDSLKPWLALYIGGMGARDKNFYHNYATRLGYGDVADRIQDLYLSGQKAEAAALVPNELLDEVTLVGSHDRIKERLAPWKEAGKRGEVGSMLLSVQDPAVLELFARELL
;
A
#
# COMPACT_ATOMS: atom_id res chain seq x y z
N ASP A 1 -10.99 -9.30 3.69
CA ASP A 1 -11.79 -8.68 2.61
C ASP A 1 -12.14 -7.24 2.91
N ALA A 2 -13.02 -6.94 3.88
CA ALA A 2 -13.41 -5.56 4.19
C ALA A 2 -12.24 -4.58 4.46
N ALA A 3 -11.18 -5.06 5.12
CA ALA A 3 -9.97 -4.25 5.37
C ALA A 3 -9.13 -3.98 4.11
N PHE A 4 -9.16 -4.87 3.11
CA PHE A 4 -8.54 -4.60 1.82
C PHE A 4 -9.41 -3.64 1.01
N ASP A 5 -10.72 -3.87 0.99
CA ASP A 5 -11.66 -3.04 0.22
C ASP A 5 -11.63 -1.58 0.65
N SER A 6 -11.43 -1.29 1.95
CA SER A 6 -11.28 0.07 2.45
C SER A 6 -10.01 0.78 1.97
N LEU A 7 -8.97 0.03 1.57
CA LEU A 7 -7.69 0.57 1.10
C LEU A 7 -7.60 0.70 -0.42
N LYS A 8 -8.45 -0.02 -1.17
CA LYS A 8 -8.45 0.01 -2.64
C LYS A 8 -8.58 1.43 -3.23
N PRO A 9 -9.47 2.32 -2.74
CA PRO A 9 -9.56 3.68 -3.28
C PRO A 9 -8.26 4.49 -3.09
N TRP A 10 -7.58 4.30 -1.96
CA TRP A 10 -6.30 4.95 -1.69
C TRP A 10 -5.21 4.47 -2.66
N LEU A 11 -5.07 3.15 -2.83
CA LEU A 11 -4.03 2.62 -3.72
C LEU A 11 -4.32 2.95 -5.20
N ALA A 12 -5.60 2.95 -5.61
CA ALA A 12 -6.00 3.37 -6.95
C ALA A 12 -5.67 4.84 -7.24
N LEU A 13 -5.84 5.74 -6.26
CA LEU A 13 -5.37 7.12 -6.38
C LEU A 13 -3.86 7.19 -6.58
N TYR A 14 -3.10 6.42 -5.80
CA TYR A 14 -1.65 6.45 -5.85
C TYR A 14 -1.13 5.96 -7.20
N ILE A 15 -1.56 4.78 -7.60
CA ILE A 15 -1.18 4.17 -8.89
C ILE A 15 -1.72 4.99 -10.07
N GLY A 16 -2.96 5.49 -9.99
CA GLY A 16 -3.63 6.09 -11.14
C GLY A 16 -3.56 7.61 -11.26
N GLY A 17 -3.44 8.35 -10.15
CA GLY A 17 -3.72 9.79 -10.12
C GLY A 17 -2.71 10.69 -9.41
N MET A 18 -1.71 10.16 -8.70
CA MET A 18 -0.73 10.97 -7.95
C MET A 18 0.36 11.62 -8.82
N GLY A 19 0.48 11.24 -10.09
CA GLY A 19 1.45 11.81 -11.02
C GLY A 19 0.89 11.92 -12.44
N ALA A 20 1.62 12.61 -13.31
CA ALA A 20 1.32 12.59 -14.74
C ALA A 20 1.47 11.17 -15.30
N ARG A 21 0.78 10.86 -16.40
CA ARG A 21 0.73 9.52 -17.01
C ARG A 21 2.09 8.82 -17.06
N ASP A 22 3.07 9.46 -17.70
CA ASP A 22 4.42 8.89 -17.88
C ASP A 22 5.38 9.22 -16.73
N LYS A 23 4.89 9.87 -15.66
CA LYS A 23 5.68 10.33 -14.51
C LYS A 23 4.96 10.07 -13.18
N ASN A 24 4.40 8.87 -13.02
CA ASN A 24 3.84 8.43 -11.75
C ASN A 24 4.77 7.39 -11.08
N PHE A 25 5.36 7.78 -9.94
CA PHE A 25 6.25 6.90 -9.17
C PHE A 25 5.55 5.64 -8.65
N TYR A 26 4.30 5.75 -8.21
CA TYR A 26 3.55 4.63 -7.64
C TYR A 26 3.11 3.62 -8.70
N HIS A 27 2.78 4.10 -9.90
CA HIS A 27 2.58 3.24 -11.06
C HIS A 27 3.86 2.46 -11.38
N ASN A 28 4.98 3.16 -11.53
CA ASN A 28 6.27 2.52 -11.77
C ASN A 28 6.66 1.50 -10.68
N TYR A 29 6.34 1.79 -9.43
CA TYR A 29 6.55 0.88 -8.31
C TYR A 29 5.70 -0.39 -8.44
N ALA A 30 4.39 -0.27 -8.69
CA ALA A 30 3.52 -1.42 -8.92
C ALA A 30 3.98 -2.28 -10.13
N THR A 31 4.44 -1.63 -11.21
CA THR A 31 5.03 -2.32 -12.37
C THR A 31 6.27 -3.14 -11.99
N ARG A 32 7.16 -2.61 -11.14
CA ARG A 32 8.35 -3.33 -10.65
C ARG A 32 8.01 -4.53 -9.76
N LEU A 33 6.84 -4.50 -9.12
CA LEU A 33 6.30 -5.64 -8.36
C LEU A 33 5.62 -6.67 -9.27
N GLY A 34 5.54 -6.44 -10.58
CA GLY A 34 4.93 -7.37 -11.56
C GLY A 34 3.47 -7.05 -11.90
N TYR A 35 2.94 -5.92 -11.45
CA TYR A 35 1.54 -5.51 -11.64
C TYR A 35 1.37 -4.47 -12.75
N GLY A 36 2.23 -4.46 -13.77
CA GLY A 36 2.25 -3.43 -14.82
C GLY A 36 0.93 -3.30 -15.57
N ASP A 37 0.42 -4.41 -16.12
CA ASP A 37 -0.82 -4.42 -16.91
C ASP A 37 -2.03 -3.92 -16.11
N VAL A 38 -2.11 -4.26 -14.82
CA VAL A 38 -3.20 -3.77 -13.96
C VAL A 38 -2.99 -2.32 -13.56
N ALA A 39 -1.74 -1.88 -13.34
CA ALA A 39 -1.41 -0.49 -13.04
C ALA A 39 -1.76 0.45 -14.22
N ASP A 40 -1.49 0.04 -15.46
CA ASP A 40 -1.90 0.77 -16.67
C ASP A 40 -3.42 0.96 -16.72
N ARG A 41 -4.16 -0.12 -16.51
CA ARG A 41 -5.65 -0.08 -16.51
C ARG A 41 -6.21 0.76 -15.38
N ILE A 42 -5.63 0.67 -14.19
CA ILE A 42 -5.99 1.53 -13.05
C ILE A 42 -5.77 3.00 -13.43
N GLN A 43 -4.63 3.34 -14.04
CA GLN A 43 -4.31 4.71 -14.43
C GLN A 43 -5.26 5.24 -15.51
N ASP A 44 -5.60 4.44 -16.52
CA ASP A 44 -6.56 4.82 -17.55
C ASP A 44 -7.95 5.13 -16.98
N LEU A 45 -8.46 4.25 -16.12
CA LEU A 45 -9.75 4.45 -15.45
C LEU A 45 -9.70 5.67 -14.53
N TYR A 46 -8.64 5.82 -13.75
CA TYR A 46 -8.52 6.92 -12.81
C TYR A 46 -8.45 8.28 -13.50
N LEU A 47 -7.65 8.41 -14.58
CA LEU A 47 -7.51 9.64 -15.36
C LEU A 47 -8.75 9.95 -16.22
N SER A 48 -9.54 8.94 -16.60
CA SER A 48 -10.84 9.13 -17.25
C SER A 48 -11.99 9.43 -16.27
N GLY A 49 -11.71 9.50 -14.97
CA GLY A 49 -12.70 9.82 -13.93
C GLY A 49 -13.47 8.61 -13.39
N GLN A 50 -13.22 7.41 -13.90
CA GLN A 50 -13.81 6.13 -13.49
C GLN A 50 -13.11 5.57 -12.24
N LYS A 51 -13.18 6.32 -11.13
CA LYS A 51 -12.41 6.02 -9.91
C LYS A 51 -12.87 4.76 -9.19
N ALA A 52 -14.16 4.43 -9.24
CA ALA A 52 -14.70 3.25 -8.58
C ALA A 52 -14.23 1.98 -9.30
N GLU A 53 -14.22 2.00 -10.62
CA GLU A 53 -13.72 0.95 -11.49
C GLU A 53 -12.20 0.79 -11.33
N ALA A 54 -11.46 1.89 -11.23
CA ALA A 54 -10.04 1.86 -10.92
C ALA A 54 -9.76 1.20 -9.56
N ALA A 55 -10.53 1.54 -8.52
CA ALA A 55 -10.42 0.91 -7.20
C ALA A 55 -10.76 -0.59 -7.25
N ALA A 56 -11.78 -0.99 -8.02
CA ALA A 56 -12.17 -2.39 -8.16
C ALA A 56 -11.09 -3.25 -8.83
N LEU A 57 -10.22 -2.66 -9.67
CA LEU A 57 -9.10 -3.36 -10.29
C LEU A 57 -7.90 -3.60 -9.37
N VAL A 58 -7.84 -2.93 -8.22
CA VAL A 58 -6.71 -3.11 -7.29
C VAL A 58 -6.71 -4.54 -6.74
N PRO A 59 -5.67 -5.36 -7.02
CA PRO A 59 -5.58 -6.72 -6.49
C PRO A 59 -5.35 -6.70 -4.98
N ASN A 60 -5.96 -7.65 -4.27
CA ASN A 60 -5.72 -7.79 -2.84
C ASN A 60 -4.27 -8.18 -2.55
N GLU A 61 -3.64 -8.94 -3.45
CA GLU A 61 -2.25 -9.39 -3.36
C GLU A 61 -1.28 -8.20 -3.38
N LEU A 62 -1.46 -7.27 -4.31
CA LEU A 62 -0.67 -6.04 -4.37
C LEU A 62 -0.87 -5.21 -3.09
N LEU A 63 -2.12 -5.02 -2.66
CA LEU A 63 -2.41 -4.34 -1.40
C LEU A 63 -1.72 -5.01 -0.22
N ASP A 64 -1.72 -6.35 -0.19
CA ASP A 64 -1.05 -7.08 0.86
C ASP A 64 0.45 -6.82 0.82
N GLU A 65 1.12 -6.96 -0.32
CA GLU A 65 2.56 -6.72 -0.44
C GLU A 65 2.99 -5.34 0.09
N VAL A 66 2.18 -4.30 -0.16
CA VAL A 66 2.54 -2.90 0.12
C VAL A 66 1.92 -2.32 1.39
N THR A 67 1.12 -3.09 2.14
CA THR A 67 0.48 -2.60 3.38
C THR A 67 0.62 -3.58 4.55
N LEU A 68 0.50 -3.04 5.77
CA LEU A 68 0.36 -3.81 6.99
C LEU A 68 -1.11 -3.79 7.41
N VAL A 69 -1.88 -4.77 6.95
CA VAL A 69 -3.34 -4.86 7.15
C VAL A 69 -3.73 -6.22 7.75
N GLY A 70 -4.72 -6.25 8.65
CA GLY A 70 -5.23 -7.49 9.25
C GLY A 70 -5.23 -7.48 10.77
N SER A 71 -5.18 -8.67 11.37
CA SER A 71 -5.13 -8.81 12.83
C SER A 71 -3.80 -8.29 13.41
N HIS A 72 -3.78 -7.98 14.71
CA HIS A 72 -2.56 -7.57 15.39
C HIS A 72 -1.42 -8.58 15.23
N ASP A 73 -1.71 -9.88 15.34
CA ASP A 73 -0.69 -10.93 15.21
C ASP A 73 -0.11 -10.98 13.79
N ARG A 74 -0.96 -10.81 12.77
CA ARG A 74 -0.51 -10.72 11.38
C ARG A 74 0.36 -9.48 11.13
N ILE A 75 -0.04 -8.34 11.68
CA ILE A 75 0.72 -7.09 11.57
C ILE A 75 2.11 -7.26 12.20
N LYS A 76 2.20 -7.89 13.38
CA LYS A 76 3.48 -8.19 14.04
C LYS A 76 4.36 -9.11 13.20
N GLU A 77 3.80 -10.19 12.66
CA GLU A 77 4.53 -11.11 11.78
C GLU A 77 5.09 -10.36 10.57
N ARG A 78 4.25 -9.54 9.92
CA ARG A 78 4.64 -8.79 8.73
C ARG A 78 5.51 -7.58 8.99
N LEU A 79 5.62 -7.13 10.24
CA LEU A 79 6.60 -6.14 10.67
C LEU A 79 8.02 -6.70 10.72
N ALA A 80 8.21 -8.03 10.87
CA ALA A 80 9.53 -8.61 11.05
C ALA A 80 10.54 -8.26 9.94
N PRO A 81 10.20 -8.35 8.63
CA PRO A 81 11.11 -7.93 7.56
C PRO A 81 11.51 -6.45 7.62
N TRP A 82 10.60 -5.57 8.06
CA TRP A 82 10.88 -4.14 8.22
C TRP A 82 11.83 -3.88 9.39
N LYS A 83 11.67 -4.61 10.50
CA LYS A 83 12.60 -4.55 11.64
C LYS A 83 13.99 -5.00 11.23
N GLU A 84 14.10 -6.08 10.45
CA GLU A 84 15.38 -6.54 9.93
C GLU A 84 16.01 -5.55 8.94
N ALA A 85 15.23 -4.93 8.07
CA ALA A 85 15.70 -3.87 7.18
C ALA A 85 16.21 -2.64 7.97
N GLY A 86 15.54 -2.29 9.08
CA GLY A 86 15.98 -1.26 10.01
C GLY A 86 17.31 -1.60 10.68
N LYS A 87 17.49 -2.83 11.15
CA LYS A 87 18.77 -3.32 11.71
C LYS A 87 19.92 -3.27 10.71
N ARG A 88 19.64 -3.50 9.42
CA ARG A 88 20.61 -3.38 8.32
C ARG A 88 20.86 -1.94 7.86
N GLY A 89 20.12 -0.96 8.38
CA GLY A 89 20.23 0.45 7.99
C GLY A 89 19.63 0.75 6.60
N GLU A 90 18.84 -0.14 6.04
CA GLU A 90 18.18 0.03 4.73
C GLU A 90 16.95 0.92 4.83
N VAL A 91 16.27 0.89 5.98
CA VAL A 91 15.06 1.68 6.28
C VAL A 91 15.26 2.43 7.59
N GLY A 92 15.36 3.76 7.52
CA GLY A 92 15.53 4.62 8.69
C GLY A 92 14.25 5.26 9.21
N SER A 93 13.13 5.15 8.49
CA SER A 93 11.86 5.78 8.87
C SER A 93 10.67 5.00 8.34
N MET A 94 9.60 4.93 9.14
CA MET A 94 8.32 4.34 8.76
C MET A 94 7.22 5.37 9.04
N LEU A 95 6.39 5.66 8.03
CA LEU A 95 5.22 6.53 8.17
C LEU A 95 3.99 5.66 8.47
N LEU A 96 3.32 5.94 9.58
CA LEU A 96 2.13 5.21 10.02
C LEU A 96 0.89 6.09 9.84
N SER A 97 -0.06 5.65 9.01
CA SER A 97 -1.39 6.27 8.89
C SER A 97 -2.40 5.50 9.72
N VAL A 98 -2.23 5.56 11.05
CA VAL A 98 -3.06 4.84 12.02
C VAL A 98 -3.87 5.86 12.82
N GLN A 99 -5.19 5.63 12.93
CA GLN A 99 -6.09 6.47 13.74
C GLN A 99 -6.52 5.81 15.05
N ASP A 100 -6.29 4.50 15.20
CA ASP A 100 -6.63 3.73 16.40
C ASP A 100 -5.48 3.78 17.42
N PRO A 101 -5.69 4.33 18.63
CA PRO A 101 -4.68 4.36 19.69
C PRO A 101 -4.12 2.99 20.06
N ALA A 102 -4.93 1.93 20.04
CA ALA A 102 -4.48 0.58 20.37
C ALA A 102 -3.48 0.05 19.34
N VAL A 103 -3.67 0.41 18.06
CA VAL A 103 -2.74 0.07 16.99
C VAL A 103 -1.47 0.94 17.08
N LEU A 104 -1.58 2.21 17.47
CA LEU A 104 -0.40 3.05 17.74
C LEU A 104 0.47 2.47 18.87
N GLU A 105 -0.14 2.04 19.97
CA GLU A 105 0.58 1.36 21.05
C GLU A 105 1.25 0.06 20.59
N LEU A 106 0.59 -0.71 19.70
CA LEU A 106 1.18 -1.90 19.12
C LEU A 106 2.48 -1.56 18.37
N PHE A 107 2.44 -0.58 17.46
CA PHE A 107 3.64 -0.18 16.71
C PHE A 107 4.73 0.38 17.63
N ALA A 108 4.37 1.17 18.64
CA ALA A 108 5.32 1.69 19.62
C ALA A 108 6.06 0.55 20.35
N ARG A 109 5.35 -0.50 20.79
CA ARG A 109 5.97 -1.66 21.45
C ARG A 109 6.85 -2.50 20.52
N GLU A 110 6.57 -2.50 19.22
CA GLU A 110 7.28 -3.33 18.25
C GLU A 110 8.50 -2.64 17.62
N LEU A 111 8.51 -1.31 17.56
CA LEU A 111 9.49 -0.51 16.81
C LEU A 111 10.37 0.41 17.68
N LEU A 112 10.00 0.68 18.93
CA LEU A 112 10.76 1.51 19.88
C LEU A 112 11.31 0.67 21.03
#